data_AF-A0A6B3FI17-F1
#
_entry.id   AF-A0A6B3FI17-F1
#
_cell.length_a   1.000
_cell.length_b   1.000
_cell.length_c   1.000
_cell.angle_alpha   90.00
_cell.angle_beta   90.00
_cell.angle_gamma   90.00
#
_symmetry.space_group_name_H-M   'P 1'
#
loop_
_entity.id
_entity.type
_entity.pdbx_description
1 polymer ?
#
loop_
_entity_poly.entity_id
_entity_poly.type
_entity_poly.pdbx_seq_one_letter_code
_entity_poly.pdbx_strand_id
1 'polypeptide(L)'
;LFFTGQVVSNIGTWMQRIAQDWLVLSLTGSSAAVGITTALQFLPMLLFGLYGGVLVDRLPKRQTLLVTQAVMGLTGLALAALTLSDNVQVWHVYLTAFVLGLVTVVDNPARQTFVSEMVGP
;
A
#
# COMPACT_ATOMS: atom_id res chain seq x y z
N LEU A 1 7.02 -15.79 -13.69
CA LEU A 1 6.09 -15.83 -12.54
C LEU A 1 6.19 -14.58 -11.67
N PHE A 2 7.37 -14.23 -11.13
CA PHE A 2 7.53 -13.01 -10.33
C PHE A 2 7.14 -11.74 -11.10
N PHE A 3 7.69 -11.52 -12.31
CA PHE A 3 7.43 -10.32 -13.10
C PHE A 3 5.94 -10.10 -13.40
N THR A 4 5.25 -11.14 -13.87
CA THR A 4 3.81 -11.07 -14.18
C THR A 4 2.97 -10.79 -12.94
N GLY A 5 3.26 -11.48 -11.82
CA GLY A 5 2.61 -11.19 -10.53
C GLY A 5 2.89 -9.76 -10.05
N GLN A 6 4.07 -9.25 -10.34
CA GLN A 6 4.48 -7.91 -9.93
C GLN A 6 3.74 -6.81 -10.69
N VAL A 7 3.55 -6.99 -12.00
CA VAL A 7 2.76 -6.07 -12.84
C VAL A 7 1.33 -5.98 -12.31
N VAL A 8 0.67 -7.13 -12.09
CA VAL A 8 -0.70 -7.17 -11.56
C VAL A 8 -0.79 -6.48 -10.20
N SER A 9 0.15 -6.77 -9.32
CA SER A 9 0.19 -6.19 -7.97
C SER A 9 0.38 -4.68 -7.97
N ASN A 10 1.24 -4.16 -8.85
CA ASN A 10 1.50 -2.74 -8.95
C ASN A 10 0.25 -2.00 -9.44
N ILE A 11 -0.41 -2.53 -10.48
CA ILE A 11 -1.66 -1.97 -10.99
C ILE A 11 -2.75 -2.00 -9.91
N GLY A 12 -2.90 -3.13 -9.21
CA GLY A 12 -3.86 -3.27 -8.10
C GLY A 12 -3.64 -2.23 -7.00
N THR A 13 -2.38 -1.96 -6.64
CA THR A 13 -2.02 -0.95 -5.64
C THR A 13 -2.43 0.45 -6.07
N TRP A 14 -2.16 0.82 -7.33
CA TRP A 14 -2.55 2.13 -7.86
C TRP A 14 -4.07 2.27 -7.97
N MET A 15 -4.77 1.22 -8.40
CA MET A 15 -6.23 1.20 -8.39
C MET A 15 -6.79 1.37 -6.98
N GLN A 16 -6.20 0.70 -5.98
CA GLN A 16 -6.62 0.83 -4.58
C GLN A 16 -6.47 2.27 -4.07
N ARG A 17 -5.36 2.95 -4.38
CA ARG A 17 -5.14 4.35 -4.00
C ARG A 17 -6.18 5.30 -4.60
N ILE A 18 -6.41 5.17 -5.90
CA ILE A 18 -7.43 5.96 -6.61
C ILE A 18 -8.81 5.69 -6.03
N ALA A 19 -9.13 4.43 -5.73
CA ALA A 19 -10.39 4.05 -5.11
C ALA A 19 -10.56 4.66 -3.71
N GLN A 20 -9.49 4.70 -2.89
CA GLN A 20 -9.52 5.35 -1.58
C GLN A 20 -9.80 6.86 -1.68
N ASP A 21 -9.09 7.55 -2.57
CA ASP A 21 -9.24 8.99 -2.78
C ASP A 21 -10.65 9.32 -3.30
N TRP A 22 -11.14 8.53 -4.27
CA TRP A 22 -12.50 8.70 -4.79
C TRP A 22 -13.56 8.40 -3.73
N LEU A 23 -13.41 7.31 -2.96
CA LEU A 23 -14.37 6.95 -1.92
C LEU A 23 -14.46 8.04 -0.84
N VAL A 24 -13.34 8.61 -0.41
CA VAL A 24 -13.36 9.74 0.54
C VAL A 24 -14.04 10.96 -0.06
N LEU A 25 -13.77 11.27 -1.33
CA LEU A 25 -14.45 12.37 -2.03
C LEU A 25 -15.96 12.14 -2.09
N SER A 26 -16.40 10.93 -2.42
CA SER A 26 -17.82 10.56 -2.50
C SER A 26 -18.52 10.60 -1.14
N LEU A 27 -17.82 10.24 -0.05
CA LEU A 27 -18.39 10.26 1.30
C LEU A 27 -18.40 11.66 1.93
N THR A 28 -17.44 12.51 1.61
CA THR A 28 -17.25 13.81 2.30
C THR A 28 -17.56 15.04 1.46
N GLY A 29 -17.49 14.92 0.12
CA GLY A 29 -17.51 16.06 -0.80
C GLY A 29 -16.32 17.02 -0.66
N SER A 30 -15.29 16.67 0.12
CA SER A 30 -14.23 17.60 0.52
C SER A 30 -12.87 17.25 -0.10
N SER A 31 -12.33 18.16 -0.90
CA SER A 31 -10.98 18.04 -1.45
C SER A 31 -9.89 18.03 -0.36
N ALA A 32 -10.15 18.68 0.77
CA ALA A 32 -9.23 18.65 1.92
C ALA A 32 -9.15 17.24 2.53
N ALA A 33 -10.28 16.52 2.62
CA ALA A 33 -10.33 15.15 3.10
C ALA A 33 -9.58 14.18 2.17
N VAL A 34 -9.66 14.40 0.85
CA VAL A 34 -8.85 13.67 -0.14
C VAL A 34 -7.37 13.96 0.09
N GLY A 35 -6.98 15.23 0.27
CA GLY A 35 -5.60 15.60 0.57
C GLY A 35 -5.03 14.91 1.82
N ILE A 36 -5.84 14.76 2.88
CA ILE A 36 -5.46 13.98 4.08
C ILE A 36 -5.26 12.50 3.72
N THR A 37 -6.14 11.93 2.90
CA THR A 37 -6.02 10.53 2.45
C THR A 37 -4.71 10.31 1.70
N THR A 38 -4.42 11.17 0.72
CA THR A 38 -3.17 11.14 -0.03
C THR A 38 -1.97 11.32 0.91
N ALA A 39 -2.05 12.25 1.87
CA ALA A 39 -1.00 12.40 2.87
C ALA A 39 -0.79 11.09 3.64
N LEU A 40 -1.83 10.40 4.10
CA LEU A 40 -1.68 9.12 4.81
C LEU A 40 -1.07 8.01 3.94
N GLN A 41 -1.31 8.02 2.63
CA GLN A 41 -0.72 7.05 1.70
C GLN A 41 0.80 7.25 1.49
N PHE A 42 1.30 8.49 1.60
CA PHE A 42 2.70 8.83 1.25
C PHE A 42 3.55 9.32 2.44
N LEU A 43 2.93 9.86 3.48
CA LEU A 43 3.61 10.36 4.68
C LEU A 43 4.47 9.29 5.37
N PRO A 44 4.03 8.03 5.54
CA PRO A 44 4.88 7.01 6.13
C PRO A 44 6.17 6.78 5.31
N MET A 45 6.09 6.83 3.98
CA MET A 45 7.25 6.72 3.11
C MET A 45 8.21 7.90 3.30
N LEU A 46 7.67 9.12 3.43
CA LEU A 46 8.47 10.32 3.67
C LEU A 46 9.22 10.24 5.01
N LEU A 47 8.55 9.77 6.07
CA LEU A 47 9.10 9.72 7.43
C LEU A 47 10.03 8.53 7.66
N PHE A 48 9.69 7.37 7.09
CA PHE A 48 10.32 6.09 7.44
C PHE A 48 11.05 5.41 6.27
N GLY A 49 11.04 5.98 5.07
CA GLY A 49 11.64 5.37 3.86
C GLY A 49 13.11 4.99 4.04
N LEU A 50 13.91 5.84 4.68
CA LEU A 50 15.34 5.56 4.96
C LEU A 50 15.51 4.35 5.90
N TYR A 51 14.66 4.25 6.92
CA TYR A 51 14.69 3.14 7.89
C TYR A 51 14.15 1.84 7.28
N GLY A 52 13.21 1.95 6.33
CA GLY A 52 12.65 0.82 5.59
C GLY A 52 13.72 0.01 4.87
N GLY A 53 14.67 0.67 4.21
CA GLY A 53 15.80 0.01 3.54
C GLY A 53 16.66 -0.80 4.52
N VAL A 54 17.11 -0.16 5.60
CA VAL A 54 17.95 -0.81 6.63
C VAL A 54 17.25 -2.03 7.26
N LEU A 55 15.94 -1.94 7.46
CA LEU A 55 15.15 -3.06 8.00
C LEU A 55 15.08 -4.22 7.00
N VAL A 56 14.81 -3.93 5.73
CA VAL A 56 14.71 -4.94 4.66
C VAL A 56 16.02 -5.68 4.44
N ASP A 57 17.16 -5.01 4.56
CA ASP A 57 18.47 -5.63 4.36
C ASP A 57 18.69 -6.83 5.28
N ARG A 58 18.11 -6.79 6.49
CA ARG A 58 18.22 -7.85 7.51
C ARG A 58 17.14 -8.92 7.42
N LEU A 59 16.10 -8.72 6.60
CA LEU A 59 14.97 -9.63 6.50
C LEU A 59 15.07 -10.57 5.28
N PRO A 60 14.42 -11.75 5.34
CA PRO A 60 14.27 -12.63 4.18
C PRO A 60 13.31 -12.02 3.15
N LYS A 61 13.87 -11.52 2.04
CA LYS A 61 13.18 -10.67 1.04
C LYS A 61 11.93 -11.31 0.46
N ARG A 62 12.00 -12.60 0.11
CA ARG A 62 10.85 -13.35 -0.39
C ARG A 62 9.69 -13.41 0.60
N GLN A 63 9.98 -13.64 1.89
CA GLN A 63 8.93 -13.69 2.92
C GLN A 63 8.39 -12.29 3.20
N THR A 64 9.25 -11.28 3.27
CA THR A 64 8.83 -9.88 3.40
C THR A 64 7.86 -9.47 2.29
N LEU A 65 8.20 -9.75 1.03
CA LEU A 65 7.34 -9.45 -0.11
C LEU A 65 6.00 -10.21 -0.06
N LEU A 66 5.99 -11.47 0.38
CA LEU A 66 4.72 -12.21 0.53
C LEU A 66 3.84 -11.59 1.62
N VAL A 67 4.43 -11.18 2.74
CA VAL A 67 3.71 -10.56 3.85
C VAL A 67 3.18 -9.18 3.46
N THR A 68 3.99 -8.31 2.86
CA THR A 68 3.55 -6.97 2.42
C THR A 68 2.40 -7.08 1.43
N GLN A 69 2.54 -7.95 0.43
CA GLN A 69 1.50 -8.19 -0.57
C GLN A 69 0.20 -8.75 0.03
N ALA A 70 0.32 -9.67 1.00
CA ALA A 70 -0.85 -10.18 1.72
C ALA A 70 -1.55 -9.08 2.53
N VAL A 71 -0.79 -8.22 3.22
CA VAL A 71 -1.36 -7.10 4.00
C VAL A 71 -2.05 -6.10 3.08
N MET A 72 -1.45 -5.74 1.94
CA MET A 72 -2.08 -4.85 0.94
C MET A 72 -3.36 -5.45 0.37
N GLY A 73 -3.35 -6.75 0.06
CA GLY A 73 -4.55 -7.47 -0.36
C GLY A 73 -5.64 -7.46 0.71
N LEU A 74 -5.28 -7.71 1.97
CA LEU A 74 -6.22 -7.72 3.09
C LEU A 74 -6.83 -6.33 3.34
N THR A 75 -6.07 -5.25 3.27
CA THR A 75 -6.64 -3.90 3.43
C THR A 75 -7.57 -3.55 2.28
N GLY A 76 -7.26 -3.98 1.06
CA GLY A 76 -8.13 -3.82 -0.10
C GLY A 76 -9.44 -4.60 0.05
N LEU A 77 -9.36 -5.87 0.47
CA LEU A 77 -10.54 -6.72 0.71
C LEU A 77 -11.40 -6.20 1.86
N ALA A 78 -10.79 -5.75 2.96
CA ALA A 78 -11.50 -5.16 4.08
C ALA A 78 -12.28 -3.90 3.64
N LEU A 79 -11.64 -3.02 2.87
CA LEU A 79 -12.28 -1.82 2.37
C LEU A 79 -13.41 -2.14 1.38
N ALA A 80 -13.19 -3.13 0.49
CA ALA A 80 -14.21 -3.60 -0.44
C ALA A 80 -15.43 -4.18 0.31
N ALA A 81 -15.22 -5.02 1.32
CA ALA A 81 -16.30 -5.60 2.12
C ALA A 81 -17.10 -4.51 2.85
N LEU A 82 -16.42 -3.54 3.47
CA LEU A 82 -17.08 -2.41 4.13
C LEU A 82 -17.92 -1.59 3.15
N THR A 83 -17.37 -1.32 1.97
CA THR A 83 -18.05 -0.54 0.92
C THR A 83 -19.28 -1.28 0.39
N LEU A 84 -19.16 -2.58 0.09
CA LEU A 84 -20.28 -3.40 -0.39
C LEU A 84 -21.36 -3.64 0.66
N SER A 85 -21.02 -3.51 1.95
CA SER A 85 -21.97 -3.61 3.07
C SER A 85 -22.63 -2.28 3.45
N ASP A 86 -22.35 -1.19 2.72
CA ASP A 86 -22.81 0.19 3.01
C ASP A 86 -22.43 0.74 4.41
N ASN A 87 -21.57 0.06 5.15
CA ASN A 87 -21.09 0.49 6.47
C ASN A 87 -19.79 1.30 6.40
N VAL A 88 -19.37 1.69 5.20
CA VAL A 88 -18.09 2.36 5.00
C VAL A 88 -18.14 3.79 5.55
N GLN A 89 -17.08 4.14 6.28
CA GLN A 89 -16.90 5.46 6.87
C GLN A 89 -15.49 5.96 6.56
N VAL A 90 -15.32 7.28 6.53
CA VAL A 90 -14.09 7.95 6.15
C VAL A 90 -12.88 7.47 6.97
N TRP A 91 -13.07 7.22 8.27
CA TRP A 91 -11.98 6.77 9.14
C TRP A 91 -11.45 5.38 8.74
N HIS A 92 -12.29 4.49 8.18
CA HIS A 92 -11.84 3.20 7.66
C HIS A 92 -10.91 3.40 6.45
N VAL A 93 -11.21 4.39 5.61
CA VAL A 93 -10.37 4.75 4.47
C VAL A 93 -9.04 5.32 4.95
N TYR A 94 -9.06 6.20 5.95
CA TYR A 94 -7.83 6.75 6.55
C TYR A 94 -6.95 5.67 7.18
N LEU A 95 -7.54 4.74 7.93
CA LEU A 95 -6.83 3.62 8.53
C LEU A 95 -6.16 2.76 7.43
N THR A 96 -6.92 2.36 6.41
CA THR A 96 -6.40 1.53 5.33
C THR A 96 -5.36 2.27 4.48
N ALA A 97 -5.51 3.57 4.24
CA ALA A 97 -4.55 4.41 3.55
C ALA A 97 -3.22 4.53 4.32
N PHE A 98 -3.30 4.72 5.65
CA PHE A 98 -2.12 4.78 6.51
C PHE A 98 -1.38 3.44 6.58
N VAL A 99 -2.11 2.34 6.74
CA VAL A 99 -1.52 0.99 6.72
C VAL A 99 -0.88 0.70 5.36
N LEU A 100 -1.54 1.06 4.27
CA LEU A 100 -0.98 0.95 2.92
C LEU A 100 0.34 1.72 2.81
N GLY A 101 0.37 2.97 3.28
CA GLY A 101 1.58 3.78 3.34
C GLY A 101 2.71 3.12 4.13
N LEU A 102 2.43 2.61 5.33
CA LEU A 102 3.41 1.89 6.16
C LEU A 102 3.95 0.65 5.47
N VAL A 103 3.10 -0.15 4.83
CA VAL A 103 3.54 -1.34 4.10
C VAL A 103 4.48 -0.97 2.95
N THR A 104 4.19 0.13 2.24
CA THR A 104 5.02 0.58 1.11
C THR A 104 6.41 1.06 1.51
N VAL A 105 6.63 1.42 2.79
CA VAL A 105 7.97 1.73 3.34
C VAL A 105 8.90 0.54 3.23
N VAL A 106 8.37 -0.67 3.43
CA VAL A 106 9.12 -1.93 3.44
C VAL A 106 9.07 -2.60 2.07
N ASP A 107 7.91 -2.58 1.41
CA ASP A 107 7.69 -3.27 0.14
C ASP A 107 8.58 -2.75 -0.99
N ASN A 108 8.69 -1.42 -1.14
CA ASN A 108 9.49 -0.82 -2.21
C ASN A 108 10.97 -1.22 -2.16
N PRO A 109 11.71 -1.05 -1.04
CA PRO A 109 13.10 -1.47 -0.96
C PRO A 109 13.24 -3.00 -1.07
N ALA A 110 12.33 -3.79 -0.47
CA ALA A 110 12.37 -5.25 -0.59
C ALA A 110 12.27 -5.71 -2.04
N ARG A 111 11.44 -5.04 -2.84
CA ARG A 111 11.25 -5.34 -4.26
C ARG A 111 12.48 -4.97 -5.08
N GLN A 112 13.08 -3.81 -4.83
CA GLN A 112 14.29 -3.36 -5.53
C GLN A 112 15.45 -4.32 -5.29
N THR A 113 15.71 -4.68 -4.04
CA THR A 113 16.79 -5.62 -3.67
C THR A 113 16.53 -7.02 -4.23
N PHE A 114 15.30 -7.52 -4.14
CA PHE A 114 14.96 -8.85 -4.65
C PHE A 114 15.11 -8.97 -6.18
N VAL A 115 14.74 -7.92 -6.94
CA VAL A 115 14.99 -7.90 -8.39
C VAL A 115 16.49 -7.92 -8.69
N SER A 116 17.29 -7.14 -7.96
CA SER A 116 18.75 -7.14 -8.11
C SER A 116 19.37 -8.51 -7.83
N GLU A 117 18.90 -9.23 -6.80
CA GLU A 117 19.38 -10.58 -6.46
C GLU A 117 19.03 -11.63 -7.52
N MET A 118 17.89 -11.49 -8.21
CA MET A 118 17.45 -12.44 -9.23
C MET A 118 18.14 -12.30 -10.58
N VAL A 119 18.54 -11.07 -10.95
CA VAL A 119 19.13 -10.80 -12.27
C VAL A 119 20.66 -11.00 -12.25
N GLY A 120 21.30 -10.89 -11.08
CA GLY A 120 22.76 -10.90 -10.96
C GLY A 120 23.41 -9.63 -11.54
N PRO A 121 24.67 -9.33 -11.20
CA PRO A 121 25.46 -8.29 -11.88
C PRO A 121 25.76 -8.66 -13.34
#